data_AF-A0A1G1A6V4-F1
#
_entry.id   AF-A0A1G1A6V4-F1
#
_cell.length_a   1.000
_cell.length_b   1.000
_cell.length_c   1.000
_cell.angle_alpha   90.00
_cell.angle_beta   90.00
_cell.angle_gamma   90.00
#
_symmetry.space_group_name_H-M   'P 1'
#
loop_
_entity.id
_entity.type
_entity.pdbx_description
1 polymer ?
#
loop_
_entity_poly.entity_id
_entity_poly.type
_entity_poly.pdbx_seq_one_letter_code
_entity_poly.pdbx_strand_id
1 'polypeptide(L)'
;MVARYHRWPLVVLALIPVLVPTVGLAQRYWDGGAGTNRSWLNATNWSGNTVPTSTDDAYVGSATLQVTTATVNRVTGICRRLTIGDGGGTTGRVHVTTGHLAMAECLYQGNNTGHGTLDQDGGTCTVVVTAYIGNHASSSGRYILRNGARLITKNLLLCQNAGSRGLVDQGENTSVIVTSAVTIGSADAGTYLLDRAFMGTSNVPAVDPAFRVGNAANGAPSLYWQRGGTNRVAGNIRIADVAKSRGLMVLTNRAVLKAGALTVAWYGTGSLEQVDGSMVDLQGGLTIGVRGSGPAWGDYLQLGGILTGAGSMTVCTESGVRGFYRGWGTNALGGAFTMNGLTVADGRGAARDLVITNYSSLANSIANGTTQTNGWFARNKGRLVLKRIPSATTMLWGESGSDVDLVNAMKIVLTGYGGSGSLQASLYASDHPSVPPYRPGAAPVGIWHLEADGFTFASARVSFRYDHVQAAALGIENVLQVYAHTGGTWDRWESVTLQGLDTVNKRIAASNVTALAWFAIGHNLPVFQGAVFMVK
;
A
#
# COMPACT_ATOMS: atom_id res chain seq x y z
N MET A 1 -59.62 29.75 -13.67
CA MET A 1 -58.53 30.13 -12.75
C MET A 1 -57.50 30.89 -13.56
N VAL A 2 -57.49 32.23 -13.48
CA VAL A 2 -56.65 33.13 -14.30
C VAL A 2 -55.60 33.75 -13.40
N ALA A 3 -54.33 33.41 -13.60
CA ALA A 3 -53.22 33.96 -12.83
C ALA A 3 -52.80 35.32 -13.38
N ARG A 4 -52.94 36.37 -12.56
CA ARG A 4 -52.45 37.73 -12.86
C ARG A 4 -50.94 37.80 -12.61
N TYR A 5 -50.17 38.10 -13.64
CA TYR A 5 -48.74 38.44 -13.51
C TYR A 5 -48.59 39.90 -13.07
N HIS A 6 -48.00 40.11 -11.89
CA HIS A 6 -47.54 41.43 -11.44
C HIS A 6 -46.23 41.81 -12.14
N ARG A 7 -46.27 42.88 -12.95
CA ARG A 7 -45.09 43.51 -13.53
C ARG A 7 -44.41 44.39 -12.48
N TRP A 8 -43.20 44.04 -12.08
CA TRP A 8 -42.31 44.91 -11.32
C TRP A 8 -41.56 45.86 -12.29
N PRO A 9 -41.30 47.12 -11.89
CA PRO A 9 -40.54 48.05 -12.73
C PRO A 9 -39.06 47.61 -12.81
N LEU A 10 -38.54 47.60 -14.03
CA LEU A 10 -37.13 47.34 -14.34
C LEU A 10 -36.30 48.56 -13.91
N VAL A 11 -35.60 48.47 -12.78
CA VAL A 11 -34.60 49.48 -12.37
C VAL A 11 -33.30 49.16 -13.08
N VAL A 12 -32.93 49.98 -14.07
CA VAL A 12 -31.60 49.93 -14.70
C VAL A 12 -30.61 50.61 -13.77
N LEU A 13 -29.88 49.82 -12.98
CA LEU A 13 -28.74 50.31 -12.22
C LEU A 13 -27.58 50.56 -13.19
N ALA A 14 -27.22 51.81 -13.42
CA ALA A 14 -26.00 52.16 -14.13
C ALA A 14 -24.79 51.73 -13.27
N LEU A 15 -24.11 50.65 -13.66
CA LEU A 15 -22.81 50.28 -13.09
C LEU A 15 -21.80 51.35 -13.50
N ILE A 16 -21.49 52.27 -12.60
CA ILE A 16 -20.30 53.09 -12.68
C ILE A 16 -19.13 52.17 -12.29
N PRO A 17 -18.16 51.86 -13.18
CA PRO A 17 -16.96 51.15 -12.79
C PRO A 17 -16.17 52.06 -11.86
N VAL A 18 -16.30 51.84 -10.55
CA VAL A 18 -15.37 52.39 -9.58
C VAL A 18 -14.04 51.72 -9.85
N LEU A 19 -13.09 52.46 -10.43
CA LEU A 19 -11.68 52.08 -10.42
C LEU A 19 -11.24 52.02 -8.96
N VAL A 20 -11.36 50.85 -8.34
CA VAL A 20 -10.66 50.57 -7.09
C VAL A 20 -9.19 50.44 -7.49
N PRO A 21 -8.30 51.34 -7.05
CA PRO A 21 -6.88 51.19 -7.34
C PRO A 21 -6.44 49.81 -6.84
N THR A 22 -5.86 49.02 -7.73
CA THR A 22 -5.18 47.78 -7.36
C THR A 22 -4.00 48.17 -6.49
N VAL A 23 -4.22 48.19 -5.18
CA VAL A 23 -3.13 48.35 -4.21
C VAL A 23 -2.15 47.21 -4.49
N GLY A 24 -0.94 47.57 -4.93
CA GLY A 24 0.10 46.59 -5.20
C GLY A 24 0.31 45.70 -3.98
N LEU A 25 0.41 44.39 -4.22
CA LEU A 25 0.61 43.41 -3.15
C LEU A 25 1.90 43.74 -2.41
N ALA A 26 1.80 44.10 -1.13
CA ALA A 26 2.98 44.44 -0.34
C ALA A 26 3.76 43.16 -0.01
N GLN A 27 5.07 43.21 -0.25
CA GLN A 27 6.01 42.18 0.19
C GLN A 27 6.62 42.61 1.52
N ARG A 28 6.59 41.72 2.50
CA ARG A 28 7.12 41.91 3.85
C ARG A 28 8.22 40.89 4.09
N TYR A 29 9.44 41.37 4.24
CA TYR A 29 10.60 40.54 4.51
C TYR A 29 10.92 40.59 6.00
N TRP A 30 11.13 39.42 6.60
CA TRP A 30 11.58 39.31 7.97
C TRP A 30 13.03 39.82 8.07
N ASP A 31 13.21 40.94 8.74
CA ASP A 31 14.52 41.52 9.03
C ASP A 31 14.95 41.30 10.49
N GLY A 32 14.05 40.76 11.32
CA GLY A 32 14.28 40.48 12.74
C GLY A 32 14.41 41.71 13.63
N GLY A 33 14.34 42.92 13.06
CA GLY A 33 14.47 44.19 13.75
C GLY A 33 15.80 44.40 14.48
N ALA A 34 15.90 45.51 15.22
CA ALA A 34 17.04 45.81 16.09
C ALA A 34 16.95 45.15 17.49
N GLY A 35 15.86 44.42 17.77
CA GLY A 35 15.55 43.86 19.08
C GLY A 35 15.84 42.36 19.21
N THR A 36 15.81 41.85 20.45
CA THR A 36 15.93 40.41 20.73
C THR A 36 14.62 39.64 20.61
N ASN A 37 13.49 40.35 20.52
CA ASN A 37 12.17 39.74 20.42
C ASN A 37 11.93 39.23 18.98
N ARG A 38 11.91 37.91 18.79
CA ARG A 38 11.65 37.27 17.48
C ARG A 38 10.16 37.09 17.16
N SER A 39 9.27 37.84 17.80
CA SER A 39 7.82 37.70 17.60
C SER A 39 7.37 38.16 16.21
N TRP A 40 6.56 37.32 15.54
CA TRP A 40 5.90 37.61 14.27
C TRP A 40 5.09 38.91 14.30
N LEU A 41 4.52 39.26 15.45
CA LEU A 41 3.62 40.40 15.59
C LEU A 41 4.32 41.70 15.94
N ASN A 42 5.64 41.66 16.14
CA ASN A 42 6.40 42.89 16.29
C ASN A 42 6.64 43.49 14.90
N ALA A 43 5.99 44.61 14.63
CA ALA A 43 6.07 45.30 13.34
C ALA A 43 7.52 45.64 12.97
N THR A 44 8.38 45.94 13.95
CA THR A 44 9.79 46.29 13.72
C THR A 44 10.65 45.12 13.23
N ASN A 45 10.11 43.90 13.18
CA ASN A 45 10.81 42.72 12.67
C ASN A 45 10.51 42.45 11.18
N TRP A 46 9.77 43.36 10.55
CA TRP A 46 9.38 43.29 9.16
C TRP A 46 9.81 44.54 8.42
N SER A 47 10.24 44.35 7.18
CA SER A 47 10.56 45.44 6.28
C SER A 47 9.42 46.46 6.18
N GLY A 48 9.75 47.74 6.44
CA GLY A 48 8.76 48.82 6.49
C GLY A 48 7.98 48.90 7.80
N ASN A 49 8.47 48.25 8.86
CA ASN A 49 7.92 48.28 10.22
C ASN A 49 6.42 47.99 10.27
N THR A 50 5.95 47.00 9.49
CA THR A 50 4.52 46.65 9.37
C THR A 50 4.35 45.14 9.41
N VAL A 51 3.50 44.66 10.31
CA VAL A 51 3.15 43.23 10.40
C VAL A 51 2.38 42.80 9.14
N PRO A 52 2.71 41.64 8.53
CA PRO A 52 1.94 41.11 7.42
C PRO A 52 0.45 40.94 7.76
N THR A 53 -0.40 41.21 6.77
CA THR A 53 -1.85 41.02 6.80
C THR A 53 -2.27 39.99 5.74
N SER A 54 -3.55 39.62 5.68
CA SER A 54 -4.07 38.63 4.71
C SER A 54 -3.90 39.00 3.24
N THR A 55 -3.51 40.24 2.93
CA THR A 55 -3.20 40.71 1.57
C THR A 55 -1.70 40.74 1.26
N ASP A 56 -0.84 40.58 2.28
CA ASP A 56 0.61 40.73 2.15
C ASP A 56 1.32 39.40 1.96
N ASP A 57 2.41 39.41 1.19
CA ASP A 57 3.33 38.26 1.11
C ASP A 57 4.42 38.39 2.19
N ALA A 58 4.57 37.34 2.99
CA ALA A 58 5.58 37.27 4.04
C ALA A 58 6.75 36.36 3.61
N TYR A 59 7.98 36.84 3.79
CA TYR A 59 9.21 36.12 3.47
C TYR A 59 10.10 35.98 4.70
N VAL A 60 10.50 34.76 5.05
CA VAL A 60 11.44 34.46 6.15
C VAL A 60 12.64 33.73 5.57
N GLY A 61 13.80 34.39 5.56
CA GLY A 61 15.01 33.92 4.86
C GLY A 61 14.91 34.13 3.36
N SER A 62 15.50 35.23 2.87
CA SER A 62 15.54 35.61 1.44
C SER A 62 16.94 36.06 1.04
N ALA A 63 17.20 36.24 -0.25
CA ALA A 63 18.49 36.73 -0.74
C ALA A 63 18.82 38.14 -0.18
N THR A 64 17.81 38.96 0.07
CA THR A 64 17.94 40.31 0.61
C THR A 64 18.20 40.32 2.11
N LEU A 65 17.60 39.37 2.85
CA LEU A 65 17.65 39.31 4.31
C LEU A 65 17.80 37.85 4.75
N GLN A 66 19.01 37.49 5.20
CA GLN A 66 19.36 36.14 5.63
C GLN A 66 18.96 35.84 7.09
N VAL A 67 18.19 36.71 7.76
CA VAL A 67 17.82 36.53 9.18
C VAL A 67 16.91 35.30 9.32
N THR A 68 17.27 34.41 10.25
CA THR A 68 16.98 32.98 10.09
C THR A 68 15.79 32.45 10.88
N THR A 69 15.18 33.20 11.81
CA THR A 69 14.08 32.65 12.62
C THR A 69 13.03 33.67 13.04
N ALA A 70 11.78 33.43 12.65
CA ALA A 70 10.59 34.10 13.18
C ALA A 70 9.82 33.20 14.16
N THR A 71 9.20 33.77 15.18
CA THR A 71 8.43 33.02 16.20
C THR A 71 7.00 33.53 16.28
N VAL A 72 6.04 32.61 16.14
CA VAL A 72 4.60 32.87 16.37
C VAL A 72 4.24 32.31 17.74
N ASN A 73 3.85 33.19 18.66
CA ASN A 73 3.42 32.83 20.01
C ASN A 73 2.13 33.58 20.39
N ARG A 74 1.20 32.88 21.04
CA ARG A 74 -0.02 33.38 21.72
C ARG A 74 -1.12 34.06 20.88
N VAL A 75 -0.84 34.62 19.70
CA VAL A 75 -1.81 35.37 18.87
C VAL A 75 -1.72 34.97 17.38
N THR A 76 -2.75 35.29 16.59
CA THR A 76 -2.86 34.90 15.18
C THR A 76 -1.90 35.67 14.28
N GLY A 77 -0.89 35.00 13.70
CA GLY A 77 -0.14 35.51 12.56
C GLY A 77 -0.94 35.30 11.28
N ILE A 78 -1.08 36.32 10.44
CA ILE A 78 -1.84 36.25 9.18
C ILE A 78 -0.95 36.73 8.04
N CYS A 79 -0.97 36.06 6.90
CA CYS A 79 -0.43 36.58 5.65
C CYS A 79 -1.23 36.05 4.46
N ARG A 80 -1.03 36.60 3.26
CA ARG A 80 -1.53 36.04 2.01
C ARG A 80 -0.76 34.77 1.66
N ARG A 81 0.55 34.91 1.45
CA ARG A 81 1.49 33.80 1.20
C ARG A 81 2.64 33.88 2.20
N LEU A 82 3.11 32.72 2.65
CA LEU A 82 4.33 32.60 3.45
C LEU A 82 5.38 31.84 2.67
N THR A 83 6.55 32.45 2.46
CA THR A 83 7.72 31.79 1.90
C THR A 83 8.83 31.70 2.94
N ILE A 84 9.36 30.50 3.15
CA ILE A 84 10.44 30.22 4.10
C ILE A 84 11.64 29.68 3.31
N GLY A 85 12.73 30.44 3.26
CA GLY A 85 13.90 30.15 2.42
C GLY A 85 13.60 30.36 0.94
N ASP A 86 13.68 31.61 0.47
CA ASP A 86 13.45 32.01 -0.93
C ASP A 86 14.75 32.42 -1.64
N GLY A 87 15.23 31.56 -2.54
CA GLY A 87 16.44 31.81 -3.34
C GLY A 87 17.64 30.95 -2.91
N GLY A 88 18.62 30.83 -3.80
CA GLY A 88 19.82 30.02 -3.56
C GLY A 88 20.65 30.54 -2.38
N GLY A 89 21.14 29.62 -1.55
CA GLY A 89 21.93 29.95 -0.35
C GLY A 89 21.12 30.54 0.81
N THR A 90 19.80 30.65 0.68
CA THR A 90 18.95 31.20 1.74
C THR A 90 18.44 30.11 2.67
N THR A 91 18.32 30.45 3.96
CA THR A 91 17.69 29.59 4.96
C THR A 91 16.68 30.40 5.76
N GLY A 92 15.48 29.86 5.91
CA GLY A 92 14.43 30.42 6.76
C GLY A 92 13.93 29.41 7.78
N ARG A 93 13.54 29.91 8.97
CA ARG A 93 12.85 29.12 9.98
C ARG A 93 11.66 29.89 10.55
N VAL A 94 10.51 29.24 10.64
CA VAL A 94 9.36 29.72 11.42
C VAL A 94 9.10 28.74 12.55
N HIS A 95 8.98 29.25 13.78
CA HIS A 95 8.63 28.44 14.94
C HIS A 95 7.26 28.86 15.48
N VAL A 96 6.32 27.92 15.56
CA VAL A 96 4.97 28.16 16.09
C VAL A 96 4.84 27.36 17.38
N THR A 97 4.76 28.00 18.54
CA THR A 97 4.61 27.30 19.83
C THR A 97 3.17 27.27 20.31
N THR A 98 2.46 28.37 20.08
CA THR A 98 1.07 28.57 20.51
C THR A 98 0.42 29.56 19.55
N GLY A 99 -0.92 29.56 19.49
CA GLY A 99 -1.67 30.46 18.62
C GLY A 99 -2.01 29.87 17.25
N HIS A 100 -2.23 30.75 16.27
CA HIS A 100 -2.70 30.39 14.94
C HIS A 100 -1.85 31.09 13.87
N LEU A 101 -1.30 30.36 12.92
CA LEU A 101 -0.65 30.92 11.73
C LEU A 101 -1.54 30.65 10.51
N ALA A 102 -2.11 31.69 9.92
CA ALA A 102 -3.06 31.60 8.81
C ALA A 102 -2.49 32.20 7.53
N MET A 103 -2.53 31.42 6.45
CA MET A 103 -2.17 31.84 5.10
C MET A 103 -3.42 31.80 4.22
N ALA A 104 -3.81 32.96 3.69
CA ALA A 104 -4.99 33.08 2.83
C ALA A 104 -4.82 32.37 1.47
N GLU A 105 -3.58 32.06 1.09
CA GLU A 105 -3.24 31.27 -0.08
C GLU A 105 -2.27 30.13 0.26
N CYS A 106 -0.97 30.32 0.01
CA CYS A 106 0.03 29.25 -0.05
C CYS A 106 1.11 29.38 1.03
N LEU A 107 1.65 28.23 1.41
CA LEU A 107 2.91 28.09 2.13
C LEU A 107 3.96 27.53 1.18
N TYR A 108 5.13 28.14 1.14
CA TYR A 108 6.30 27.64 0.42
C TYR A 108 7.45 27.43 1.40
N GLN A 109 7.90 26.18 1.56
CA GLN A 109 9.10 25.84 2.34
C GLN A 109 10.20 25.36 1.41
N GLY A 110 11.29 26.11 1.35
CA GLY A 110 12.33 25.92 0.35
C GLY A 110 11.81 26.27 -1.04
N ASN A 111 11.89 27.55 -1.39
CA ASN A 111 11.47 28.11 -2.67
C ASN A 111 12.68 28.60 -3.47
N ASN A 112 12.63 28.58 -4.81
CA ASN A 112 13.70 29.08 -5.67
C ASN A 112 15.11 28.60 -5.27
N THR A 113 15.29 27.30 -5.01
CA THR A 113 16.53 26.66 -4.50
C THR A 113 16.89 26.91 -3.01
N GLY A 114 16.07 27.64 -2.26
CA GLY A 114 16.30 27.91 -0.83
C GLY A 114 15.92 26.76 0.11
N HIS A 115 16.21 26.94 1.40
CA HIS A 115 15.95 25.96 2.46
C HIS A 115 15.00 26.51 3.52
N GLY A 116 13.82 25.91 3.68
CA GLY A 116 12.80 26.36 4.62
C GLY A 116 12.46 25.33 5.68
N THR A 117 12.35 25.76 6.94
CA THR A 117 11.83 24.93 8.04
C THR A 117 10.66 25.61 8.75
N LEU A 118 9.56 24.90 8.96
CA LEU A 118 8.52 25.30 9.92
C LEU A 118 8.46 24.26 11.03
N ASP A 119 8.69 24.73 12.25
CA ASP A 119 8.68 23.93 13.47
C ASP A 119 7.46 24.29 14.30
N GLN A 120 6.41 23.49 14.20
CA GLN A 120 5.14 23.69 14.89
C GLN A 120 5.07 22.81 16.13
N ASP A 121 5.23 23.43 17.28
CA ASP A 121 5.27 22.83 18.60
C ASP A 121 4.02 23.24 19.42
N GLY A 122 2.84 22.86 18.91
CA GLY A 122 1.52 23.31 19.37
C GLY A 122 0.80 24.22 18.37
N GLY A 123 -0.32 24.82 18.80
CA GLY A 123 -1.10 25.76 17.98
C GLY A 123 -1.71 25.16 16.71
N THR A 124 -2.23 26.03 15.84
CA THR A 124 -2.79 25.67 14.52
C THR A 124 -2.09 26.42 13.40
N CYS A 125 -1.84 25.75 12.28
CA CYS A 125 -1.47 26.39 11.03
C CYS A 125 -2.55 26.10 9.98
N THR A 126 -3.04 27.13 9.29
CA THR A 126 -4.05 27.01 8.24
C THR A 126 -3.52 27.55 6.92
N VAL A 127 -3.56 26.73 5.88
CA VAL A 127 -3.15 27.09 4.51
C VAL A 127 -4.34 26.88 3.58
N VAL A 128 -4.96 27.97 3.12
CA VAL A 128 -6.24 27.87 2.40
C VAL A 128 -6.10 27.16 1.05
N VAL A 129 -4.95 27.25 0.39
CA VAL A 129 -4.75 26.70 -0.96
C VAL A 129 -3.78 25.50 -0.96
N THR A 130 -2.48 25.74 -0.80
CA THR A 130 -1.49 24.66 -0.90
C THR A 130 -0.30 24.90 0.00
N ALA A 131 0.09 23.86 0.74
CA ALA A 131 1.38 23.80 1.42
C ALA A 131 2.38 23.06 0.52
N TYR A 132 3.35 23.80 -0.01
CA TYR A 132 4.47 23.28 -0.81
C TYR A 132 5.70 23.08 0.06
N ILE A 133 6.16 21.84 0.16
CA ILE A 133 7.32 21.45 0.97
C ILE A 133 8.41 20.92 0.02
N GLY A 134 9.43 21.74 -0.23
CA GLY A 134 10.38 21.52 -1.33
C GLY A 134 9.73 21.85 -2.67
N ASN A 135 9.51 23.15 -2.93
CA ASN A 135 8.76 23.57 -4.12
C ASN A 135 9.57 23.45 -5.41
N HIS A 136 10.76 24.05 -5.47
CA HIS A 136 11.54 24.22 -6.70
C HIS A 136 12.75 23.29 -6.75
N ALA A 137 13.34 23.16 -7.94
CA ALA A 137 14.54 22.36 -8.12
C ALA A 137 15.63 22.73 -7.11
N SER A 138 16.35 21.74 -6.59
CA SER A 138 17.40 21.89 -5.57
C SER A 138 16.98 22.56 -4.25
N SER A 139 15.70 22.86 -4.04
CA SER A 139 15.23 23.44 -2.78
C SER A 139 14.95 22.36 -1.74
N SER A 140 14.92 22.73 -0.45
CA SER A 140 14.46 21.82 0.59
C SER A 140 13.46 22.44 1.55
N GLY A 141 12.31 21.80 1.75
CA GLY A 141 11.34 22.16 2.78
C GLY A 141 11.29 21.12 3.89
N ARG A 142 11.13 21.58 5.14
CA ARG A 142 10.87 20.73 6.29
C ARG A 142 9.72 21.29 7.14
N TYR A 143 8.66 20.51 7.32
CA TYR A 143 7.57 20.80 8.25
C TYR A 143 7.66 19.83 9.43
N ILE A 144 7.66 20.32 10.66
CA ILE A 144 7.67 19.49 11.86
C ILE A 144 6.45 19.81 12.71
N LEU A 145 5.70 18.79 13.15
CA LEU A 145 4.54 18.92 14.02
C LEU A 145 4.79 18.19 15.35
N ARG A 146 4.58 18.85 16.48
CA ARG A 146 4.72 18.28 17.83
C ARG A 146 3.67 18.83 18.80
N ASN A 147 3.52 18.20 19.96
CA ASN A 147 2.81 18.74 21.12
C ASN A 147 1.40 19.30 20.84
N GLY A 148 0.55 18.52 20.16
CA GLY A 148 -0.83 18.96 19.87
C GLY A 148 -0.96 19.85 18.63
N ALA A 149 0.12 20.09 17.89
CA ALA A 149 0.11 20.87 16.66
C ALA A 149 -0.92 20.37 15.64
N ARG A 150 -1.62 21.31 15.01
CA ARG A 150 -2.57 21.03 13.92
C ARG A 150 -2.18 21.79 12.66
N LEU A 151 -2.01 21.07 11.55
CA LEU A 151 -1.93 21.64 10.19
C LEU A 151 -3.26 21.40 9.47
N ILE A 152 -3.83 22.44 8.91
CA ILE A 152 -5.01 22.38 8.04
C ILE A 152 -4.60 22.96 6.70
N THR A 153 -4.69 22.19 5.62
CA THR A 153 -4.41 22.69 4.28
C THR A 153 -5.41 22.15 3.26
N LYS A 154 -5.65 22.84 2.16
CA LYS A 154 -6.41 22.25 1.05
C LYS A 154 -5.59 21.19 0.32
N ASN A 155 -4.38 21.53 -0.11
CA ASN A 155 -3.44 20.58 -0.70
C ASN A 155 -2.13 20.50 0.09
N LEU A 156 -1.54 19.31 0.15
CA LEU A 156 -0.19 19.12 0.68
C LEU A 156 0.69 18.48 -0.40
N LEU A 157 1.65 19.24 -0.91
CA LEU A 157 2.53 18.83 -1.99
C LEU A 157 3.98 18.78 -1.48
N LEU A 158 4.59 17.59 -1.55
CA LEU A 158 6.00 17.38 -1.24
C LEU A 158 6.77 17.14 -2.54
N CYS A 159 7.87 17.87 -2.70
CA CYS A 159 8.81 17.73 -3.82
C CYS A 159 8.14 17.94 -5.18
N GLN A 160 7.73 19.18 -5.45
CA GLN A 160 6.98 19.48 -6.67
C GLN A 160 7.87 19.39 -7.93
N ASN A 161 9.14 19.78 -7.84
CA ASN A 161 10.06 19.88 -8.98
C ASN A 161 11.27 18.93 -8.87
N ALA A 162 11.88 18.61 -10.01
CA ALA A 162 13.09 17.80 -10.09
C ALA A 162 14.23 18.35 -9.20
N GLY A 163 14.84 17.53 -8.35
CA GLY A 163 15.92 17.87 -7.42
C GLY A 163 15.45 18.49 -6.09
N SER A 164 14.16 18.73 -5.91
CA SER A 164 13.61 19.26 -4.65
C SER A 164 13.56 18.18 -3.56
N ARG A 165 13.59 18.60 -2.29
CA ARG A 165 13.43 17.73 -1.12
C ARG A 165 12.37 18.29 -0.18
N GLY A 166 11.48 17.44 0.27
CA GLY A 166 10.34 17.81 1.10
C GLY A 166 10.19 16.77 2.18
N LEU A 167 10.19 17.22 3.43
CA LEU A 167 10.00 16.39 4.61
C LEU A 167 8.87 16.97 5.45
N VAL A 168 7.85 16.16 5.70
CA VAL A 168 6.91 16.42 6.79
C VAL A 168 7.17 15.36 7.85
N ASP A 169 7.38 15.83 9.08
CA ASP A 169 7.67 15.05 10.29
C ASP A 169 6.56 15.31 11.30
N GLN A 170 5.65 14.34 11.44
CA GLN A 170 4.47 14.49 12.28
C GLN A 170 4.61 13.62 13.53
N GLY A 171 4.76 14.26 14.68
CA GLY A 171 4.85 13.60 15.98
C GLY A 171 3.51 13.28 16.63
N GLU A 172 3.59 12.79 17.86
CA GLU A 172 2.45 12.29 18.66
C GLU A 172 1.41 13.38 18.94
N ASN A 173 0.14 12.97 19.06
CA ASN A 173 -0.99 13.85 19.37
C ASN A 173 -1.19 15.05 18.43
N THR A 174 -0.66 15.02 17.21
CA THR A 174 -0.82 16.10 16.22
C THR A 174 -1.89 15.78 15.18
N SER A 175 -2.29 16.73 14.35
CA SER A 175 -3.22 16.45 13.26
C SER A 175 -2.85 17.17 11.96
N VAL A 176 -2.87 16.43 10.85
CA VAL A 176 -2.70 16.97 9.50
C VAL A 176 -4.00 16.74 8.74
N ILE A 177 -4.80 17.80 8.58
CA ILE A 177 -6.07 17.75 7.89
C ILE A 177 -5.86 18.34 6.50
N VAL A 178 -6.08 17.51 5.48
CA VAL A 178 -5.94 17.92 4.08
C VAL A 178 -7.31 17.85 3.45
N THR A 179 -7.86 18.96 2.96
CA THR A 179 -9.25 19.02 2.47
C THR A 179 -9.40 18.78 0.98
N SER A 180 -8.32 18.41 0.29
CA SER A 180 -8.34 17.96 -1.10
C SER A 180 -7.38 16.78 -1.29
N ALA A 181 -6.09 17.00 -1.54
CA ALA A 181 -5.17 15.92 -1.88
C ALA A 181 -3.78 16.04 -1.22
N VAL A 182 -3.19 14.88 -0.95
CA VAL A 182 -1.77 14.72 -0.58
C VAL A 182 -1.01 14.14 -1.76
N THR A 183 0.09 14.78 -2.17
CA THR A 183 0.97 14.27 -3.22
C THR A 183 2.42 14.27 -2.75
N ILE A 184 3.05 13.10 -2.78
CA ILE A 184 4.47 12.93 -2.45
C ILE A 184 5.24 12.59 -3.72
N GLY A 185 6.20 13.46 -4.05
CA GLY A 185 7.08 13.34 -5.21
C GLY A 185 6.36 13.61 -6.51
N SER A 186 6.05 14.87 -6.82
CA SER A 186 5.37 15.23 -8.09
C SER A 186 6.31 15.28 -9.29
N ALA A 187 7.60 15.53 -9.07
CA ALA A 187 8.60 15.50 -10.13
C ALA A 187 9.98 14.98 -9.69
N ASP A 188 10.17 14.62 -8.41
CA ASP A 188 11.38 13.94 -7.90
C ASP A 188 11.11 13.13 -6.62
N ALA A 189 12.17 12.68 -5.96
CA ALA A 189 12.15 11.97 -4.69
C ALA A 189 11.62 12.85 -3.56
N GLY A 190 10.53 12.41 -2.93
CA GLY A 190 10.01 13.03 -1.72
C GLY A 190 9.91 12.06 -0.56
N THR A 191 9.94 12.58 0.67
CA THR A 191 9.79 11.77 1.87
C THR A 191 8.75 12.38 2.79
N TYR A 192 7.64 11.68 2.99
CA TYR A 192 6.70 11.98 4.08
C TYR A 192 6.95 10.97 5.19
N LEU A 193 7.31 11.48 6.38
CA LEU A 193 7.62 10.64 7.52
C LEU A 193 6.67 11.00 8.66
N LEU A 194 5.82 10.06 9.03
CA LEU A 194 5.11 10.10 10.30
C LEU A 194 5.98 9.34 11.32
N ASP A 195 6.89 10.05 12.00
CA ASP A 195 7.79 9.48 13.00
C ASP A 195 7.36 9.82 14.42
N ARG A 196 7.42 8.80 15.29
CA ARG A 196 7.03 8.71 16.71
C ARG A 196 5.53 8.65 16.98
N ALA A 197 5.17 7.67 17.82
CA ALA A 197 3.93 6.91 17.76
C ALA A 197 2.91 7.35 18.80
N PHE A 198 1.63 7.23 18.42
CA PHE A 198 0.39 7.42 19.19
C PHE A 198 -0.36 8.74 18.89
N MET A 199 -1.55 8.55 18.29
CA MET A 199 -2.69 9.49 18.20
C MET A 199 -2.66 10.60 17.13
N GLY A 200 -1.68 10.64 16.23
CA GLY A 200 -1.79 11.51 15.06
C GLY A 200 -2.96 11.11 14.16
N THR A 201 -3.85 12.06 13.80
CA THR A 201 -4.94 11.81 12.83
C THR A 201 -4.68 12.62 11.56
N SER A 202 -4.54 11.93 10.42
CA SER A 202 -4.70 12.56 9.11
C SER A 202 -6.05 12.23 8.52
N ASN A 203 -6.74 13.24 8.02
CA ASN A 203 -8.00 13.12 7.30
C ASN A 203 -7.83 13.73 5.92
N VAL A 204 -7.97 12.90 4.88
CA VAL A 204 -7.99 13.32 3.48
C VAL A 204 -9.36 12.96 2.90
N PRO A 205 -10.08 13.86 2.21
CA PRO A 205 -11.44 13.60 1.75
C PRO A 205 -11.50 12.57 0.62
N ALA A 206 -12.73 12.23 0.23
CA ALA A 206 -13.02 11.39 -0.91
C ALA A 206 -12.89 12.18 -2.23
N VAL A 207 -11.66 12.41 -2.67
CA VAL A 207 -11.34 12.77 -4.06
C VAL A 207 -10.56 11.61 -4.71
N ASP A 208 -10.56 11.49 -6.04
CA ASP A 208 -9.85 10.41 -6.73
C ASP A 208 -8.70 10.94 -7.62
N PRO A 209 -7.44 10.56 -7.35
CA PRO A 209 -6.94 9.99 -6.10
C PRO A 209 -6.77 11.06 -5.00
N ALA A 210 -7.03 10.69 -3.75
CA ALA A 210 -6.88 11.54 -2.58
C ALA A 210 -5.44 11.59 -2.07
N PHE A 211 -4.71 10.48 -2.19
CA PHE A 211 -3.35 10.34 -1.69
C PHE A 211 -2.46 9.67 -2.75
N ARG A 212 -1.38 10.34 -3.14
CA ARG A 212 -0.37 9.79 -4.07
C ARG A 212 0.99 9.65 -3.41
N VAL A 213 1.64 8.49 -3.61
CA VAL A 213 3.04 8.23 -3.23
C VAL A 213 3.83 7.86 -4.47
N GLY A 214 4.78 8.70 -4.89
CA GLY A 214 5.53 8.48 -6.12
C GLY A 214 4.72 8.93 -7.34
N ASN A 215 4.51 10.23 -7.48
CA ASN A 215 3.80 10.83 -8.61
C ASN A 215 4.76 11.41 -9.68
N ALA A 216 6.05 11.04 -9.64
CA ALA A 216 7.10 11.61 -10.48
C ALA A 216 7.42 10.70 -11.66
N ALA A 217 7.33 11.22 -12.89
CA ALA A 217 7.61 10.47 -14.11
C ALA A 217 9.11 10.18 -14.36
N ASN A 218 10.01 10.73 -13.56
CA ASN A 218 11.45 10.57 -13.70
C ASN A 218 12.02 9.33 -12.98
N GLY A 219 11.18 8.58 -12.27
CA GLY A 219 11.57 7.37 -11.54
C GLY A 219 12.31 7.61 -10.24
N ALA A 220 12.28 8.84 -9.72
CA ALA A 220 12.79 9.11 -8.39
C ALA A 220 11.91 8.45 -7.30
N PRO A 221 12.51 7.81 -6.28
CA PRO A 221 11.77 7.12 -5.25
C PRO A 221 11.09 8.09 -4.30
N SER A 222 9.80 7.89 -4.05
CA SER A 222 9.05 8.59 -3.00
C SER A 222 8.73 7.65 -1.86
N LEU A 223 8.89 8.13 -0.63
CA LEU A 223 8.64 7.38 0.60
C LEU A 223 7.50 8.00 1.39
N TYR A 224 6.53 7.18 1.77
CA TYR A 224 5.62 7.45 2.87
C TYR A 224 5.89 6.42 3.98
N TRP A 225 6.15 6.89 5.20
CA TRP A 225 6.38 6.00 6.32
C TRP A 225 5.47 6.37 7.48
N GLN A 226 4.60 5.44 7.88
CA GLN A 226 3.75 5.53 9.06
C GLN A 226 4.27 4.62 10.19
N ARG A 227 4.61 5.22 11.33
CA ARG A 227 5.00 4.50 12.56
C ARG A 227 3.92 4.69 13.63
N GLY A 228 2.97 3.76 13.72
CA GLY A 228 1.81 3.88 14.61
C GLY A 228 0.74 4.89 14.14
N GLY A 229 -0.13 5.33 15.05
CA GLY A 229 -1.19 6.31 14.75
C GLY A 229 -2.30 5.81 13.82
N THR A 230 -3.20 6.72 13.39
CA THR A 230 -4.29 6.39 12.47
C THR A 230 -4.38 7.41 11.34
N ASN A 231 -4.20 6.96 10.10
CA ASN A 231 -4.47 7.76 8.91
C ASN A 231 -5.79 7.33 8.29
N ARG A 232 -6.64 8.30 7.98
CA ARG A 232 -7.92 8.11 7.30
C ARG A 232 -7.92 8.86 5.98
N VAL A 233 -7.91 8.11 4.89
CA VAL A 233 -8.04 8.62 3.53
C VAL A 233 -9.42 8.22 3.04
N ALA A 234 -10.40 9.11 3.07
CA ALA A 234 -11.75 8.77 2.63
C ALA A 234 -11.79 8.39 1.13
N GLY A 235 -10.86 8.89 0.32
CA GLY A 235 -10.70 8.54 -1.09
C GLY A 235 -9.68 7.43 -1.36
N ASN A 236 -9.19 7.40 -2.59
CA ASN A 236 -8.24 6.38 -3.05
C ASN A 236 -6.79 6.77 -2.73
N ILE A 237 -6.01 5.77 -2.35
CA ILE A 237 -4.55 5.85 -2.26
C ILE A 237 -3.96 5.20 -3.51
N ARG A 238 -3.01 5.87 -4.16
CA ARG A 238 -2.24 5.31 -5.27
C ARG A 238 -0.74 5.41 -5.00
N ILE A 239 -0.05 4.28 -5.15
CA ILE A 239 1.40 4.19 -5.08
C ILE A 239 1.93 4.01 -6.49
N ALA A 240 2.93 4.81 -6.87
CA ALA A 240 3.48 4.91 -8.21
C ALA A 240 2.39 5.24 -9.26
N ASP A 241 1.77 6.42 -9.10
CA ASP A 241 0.60 6.88 -9.87
C ASP A 241 0.93 7.26 -11.32
N VAL A 242 2.20 7.46 -11.67
CA VAL A 242 2.64 7.89 -13.02
C VAL A 242 3.60 6.87 -13.63
N ALA A 243 3.63 6.77 -14.96
CA ALA A 243 4.58 5.88 -15.64
C ALA A 243 6.02 6.13 -15.19
N LYS A 244 6.79 5.06 -15.01
CA LYS A 244 8.18 5.05 -14.48
C LYS A 244 8.34 5.53 -13.04
N SER A 245 7.30 6.05 -12.39
CA SER A 245 7.39 6.51 -10.99
C SER A 245 7.74 5.38 -10.04
N ARG A 246 8.33 5.73 -8.89
CA ARG A 246 8.66 4.79 -7.82
C ARG A 246 8.06 5.27 -6.51
N GLY A 247 7.21 4.47 -5.90
CA GLY A 247 6.58 4.78 -4.62
C GLY A 247 6.75 3.64 -3.63
N LEU A 248 7.08 3.99 -2.39
CA LEU A 248 7.16 3.06 -1.27
C LEU A 248 6.31 3.60 -0.11
N MET A 249 5.38 2.77 0.36
CA MET A 249 4.62 2.99 1.58
C MET A 249 5.04 1.97 2.63
N VAL A 250 5.35 2.41 3.85
CA VAL A 250 5.75 1.53 4.96
C VAL A 250 4.87 1.81 6.18
N LEU A 251 4.25 0.77 6.72
CA LEU A 251 3.39 0.81 7.91
C LEU A 251 4.01 -0.07 9.00
N THR A 252 4.42 0.51 10.13
CA THR A 252 5.05 -0.22 11.25
C THR A 252 4.42 0.18 12.59
N ASN A 253 4.86 -0.47 13.68
CA ASN A 253 4.45 -0.15 15.06
C ASN A 253 2.93 -0.05 15.25
N ARG A 254 2.17 -1.05 14.79
CA ARG A 254 0.69 -1.08 14.89
C ARG A 254 -0.01 0.12 14.23
N ALA A 255 0.59 0.69 13.19
CA ALA A 255 -0.03 1.70 12.34
C ALA A 255 -1.42 1.27 11.86
N VAL A 256 -2.39 2.18 11.88
CA VAL A 256 -3.71 1.97 11.27
C VAL A 256 -3.84 2.86 10.04
N LEU A 257 -4.06 2.24 8.88
CA LEU A 257 -4.39 2.92 7.64
C LEU A 257 -5.83 2.56 7.25
N LYS A 258 -6.69 3.58 7.15
CA LYS A 258 -8.05 3.43 6.61
C LYS A 258 -8.12 4.14 5.28
N ALA A 259 -8.60 3.48 4.24
CA ALA A 259 -8.74 4.08 2.93
C ALA A 259 -10.08 3.72 2.25
N GLY A 260 -10.46 4.51 1.25
CA GLY A 260 -11.43 4.08 0.23
C GLY A 260 -10.88 2.84 -0.49
N ALA A 261 -10.14 3.02 -1.57
CA ALA A 261 -9.35 1.95 -2.17
C ALA A 261 -7.84 2.20 -2.05
N LEU A 262 -7.05 1.15 -2.22
CA LEU A 262 -5.59 1.23 -2.32
C LEU A 262 -5.14 0.55 -3.62
N THR A 263 -4.35 1.27 -4.43
CA THR A 263 -3.63 0.68 -5.55
C THR A 263 -2.12 0.74 -5.33
N VAL A 264 -1.47 -0.42 -5.40
CA VAL A 264 -0.02 -0.58 -5.38
C VAL A 264 0.46 -0.74 -6.81
N ALA A 265 1.17 0.26 -7.32
CA ALA A 265 1.64 0.37 -8.71
C ALA A 265 0.52 0.59 -9.73
N TRP A 266 0.06 1.84 -9.83
CA TRP A 266 -0.92 2.22 -10.84
C TRP A 266 -0.30 2.24 -12.25
N TYR A 267 0.85 2.91 -12.41
CA TYR A 267 1.58 3.00 -13.70
C TYR A 267 3.10 2.76 -13.57
N GLY A 268 3.66 2.82 -12.36
CA GLY A 268 5.11 2.68 -12.13
C GLY A 268 5.48 1.43 -11.30
N THR A 269 6.53 1.56 -10.49
CA THR A 269 6.92 0.55 -9.50
C THR A 269 6.49 0.99 -8.11
N GLY A 270 5.47 0.32 -7.58
CA GLY A 270 4.89 0.62 -6.29
C GLY A 270 5.12 -0.52 -5.30
N SER A 271 5.45 -0.16 -4.07
CA SER A 271 5.60 -1.10 -2.96
C SER A 271 4.83 -0.65 -1.73
N LEU A 272 4.17 -1.58 -1.07
CA LEU A 272 3.62 -1.42 0.28
C LEU A 272 4.26 -2.46 1.19
N GLU A 273 4.77 -2.03 2.33
CA GLU A 273 5.23 -2.89 3.42
C GLU A 273 4.35 -2.69 4.66
N GLN A 274 3.62 -3.72 5.05
CA GLN A 274 2.82 -3.76 6.29
C GLN A 274 3.56 -4.61 7.32
N VAL A 275 3.95 -4.04 8.46
CA VAL A 275 4.83 -4.69 9.45
C VAL A 275 4.28 -4.49 10.88
N ASP A 276 4.73 -5.33 11.82
CA ASP A 276 4.56 -5.14 13.28
C ASP A 276 3.11 -5.00 13.75
N GLY A 277 2.21 -5.84 13.22
CA GLY A 277 0.81 -5.85 13.65
C GLY A 277 0.00 -4.63 13.23
N SER A 278 0.49 -3.86 12.24
CA SER A 278 -0.29 -2.78 11.62
C SER A 278 -1.59 -3.30 10.99
N MET A 279 -2.55 -2.40 10.77
CA MET A 279 -3.86 -2.69 10.19
C MET A 279 -4.11 -1.82 8.96
N VAL A 280 -4.59 -2.44 7.89
CA VAL A 280 -5.05 -1.77 6.67
C VAL A 280 -6.53 -2.09 6.49
N ASP A 281 -7.39 -1.08 6.47
CA ASP A 281 -8.86 -1.17 6.40
C ASP A 281 -9.35 -0.47 5.12
N LEU A 282 -9.82 -1.24 4.13
CA LEU A 282 -10.14 -0.77 2.77
C LEU A 282 -11.61 -1.02 2.42
N GLN A 283 -12.35 0.05 2.13
CA GLN A 283 -13.76 -0.05 1.77
C GLN A 283 -13.99 -0.39 0.29
N GLY A 284 -13.18 0.18 -0.60
CA GLY A 284 -13.19 0.00 -2.05
C GLY A 284 -12.22 -1.06 -2.57
N GLY A 285 -11.34 -1.59 -1.72
CA GLY A 285 -10.51 -2.75 -2.03
C GLY A 285 -9.04 -2.45 -2.31
N LEU A 286 -8.32 -3.51 -2.68
CA LEU A 286 -6.89 -3.52 -2.95
C LEU A 286 -6.60 -3.99 -4.37
N THR A 287 -5.83 -3.21 -5.12
CA THR A 287 -5.30 -3.63 -6.42
C THR A 287 -3.79 -3.58 -6.42
N ILE A 288 -3.12 -4.65 -6.86
CA ILE A 288 -1.66 -4.75 -6.92
C ILE A 288 -1.24 -4.98 -8.37
N GLY A 289 -0.57 -4.01 -8.96
CA GLY A 289 -0.19 -4.00 -10.37
C GLY A 289 -1.40 -3.69 -11.26
N VAL A 290 -1.51 -2.43 -11.67
CA VAL A 290 -2.49 -1.96 -12.66
C VAL A 290 -1.75 -1.58 -13.94
N ARG A 291 -2.40 -1.73 -15.10
CA ARG A 291 -1.81 -1.28 -16.36
C ARG A 291 -1.94 0.22 -16.54
N GLY A 292 -0.88 0.81 -17.06
CA GLY A 292 -0.95 1.99 -17.90
C GLY A 292 -0.15 1.88 -19.17
N SER A 293 0.27 3.02 -19.69
CA SER A 293 1.14 3.15 -20.87
C SER A 293 2.55 2.56 -20.72
N GLY A 294 2.83 1.76 -19.67
CA GLY A 294 4.13 1.14 -19.41
C GLY A 294 4.08 -0.05 -18.45
N PRO A 295 5.22 -0.74 -18.25
CA PRO A 295 5.32 -1.89 -17.34
C PRO A 295 5.15 -1.43 -15.89
N ALA A 296 4.06 -1.84 -15.24
CA ALA A 296 3.83 -1.61 -13.83
C ALA A 296 4.25 -2.82 -12.99
N TRP A 297 4.84 -2.54 -11.83
CA TRP A 297 5.26 -3.56 -10.87
C TRP A 297 4.73 -3.21 -9.48
N GLY A 298 3.72 -3.94 -9.03
CA GLY A 298 3.17 -3.83 -7.68
C GLY A 298 3.69 -4.92 -6.76
N ASP A 299 4.20 -4.55 -5.59
CA ASP A 299 4.61 -5.48 -4.54
C ASP A 299 3.97 -5.09 -3.22
N TYR A 300 3.12 -5.96 -2.70
CA TYR A 300 2.60 -5.84 -1.34
C TYR A 300 3.21 -6.92 -0.45
N LEU A 301 4.04 -6.46 0.48
CA LEU A 301 4.69 -7.28 1.49
C LEU A 301 3.97 -7.13 2.84
N GLN A 302 3.27 -8.17 3.28
CA GLN A 302 2.61 -8.22 4.59
C GLN A 302 3.42 -9.08 5.55
N LEU A 303 3.98 -8.47 6.60
CA LEU A 303 4.82 -9.09 7.62
C LEU A 303 4.07 -9.11 8.97
N GLY A 304 2.91 -9.76 8.98
CA GLY A 304 1.97 -9.79 10.09
C GLY A 304 0.81 -8.81 9.90
N GLY A 305 0.13 -8.48 11.00
CA GLY A 305 -1.01 -7.55 10.95
C GLY A 305 -2.24 -8.10 10.22
N ILE A 306 -3.20 -7.20 9.96
CA ILE A 306 -4.49 -7.53 9.36
C ILE A 306 -4.77 -6.57 8.20
N LEU A 307 -5.09 -7.12 7.04
CA LEU A 307 -5.77 -6.42 5.95
C LEU A 307 -7.27 -6.74 6.07
N THR A 308 -8.14 -5.74 6.12
CA THR A 308 -9.59 -5.92 6.32
C THR A 308 -10.40 -4.90 5.50
N GLY A 309 -11.72 -5.04 5.51
CA GLY A 309 -12.67 -4.16 4.84
C GLY A 309 -13.58 -4.90 3.87
N ALA A 310 -14.56 -4.18 3.31
CA ALA A 310 -15.59 -4.76 2.44
C ALA A 310 -15.14 -4.91 0.97
N GLY A 311 -14.03 -4.28 0.59
CA GLY A 311 -13.60 -4.21 -0.81
C GLY A 311 -13.05 -5.52 -1.37
N SER A 312 -12.92 -5.55 -2.70
CA SER A 312 -12.31 -6.67 -3.44
C SER A 312 -10.79 -6.62 -3.41
N MET A 313 -10.13 -7.73 -3.73
CA MET A 313 -8.70 -7.79 -3.99
C MET A 313 -8.43 -8.19 -5.42
N THR A 314 -7.52 -7.52 -6.11
CA THR A 314 -7.03 -7.92 -7.43
C THR A 314 -5.51 -7.92 -7.45
N VAL A 315 -4.92 -9.09 -7.72
CA VAL A 315 -3.49 -9.24 -7.92
C VAL A 315 -3.25 -9.36 -9.42
N CYS A 316 -2.76 -8.28 -10.03
CA CYS A 316 -2.61 -8.07 -11.47
C CYS A 316 -3.95 -7.86 -12.21
N THR A 317 -4.09 -6.72 -12.89
CA THR A 317 -5.31 -6.41 -13.65
C THR A 317 -5.24 -6.79 -15.13
N GLU A 318 -4.02 -6.92 -15.70
CA GLU A 318 -3.83 -7.12 -17.14
C GLU A 318 -2.56 -7.92 -17.48
N SER A 319 -2.55 -8.56 -18.65
CA SER A 319 -1.37 -9.28 -19.15
C SER A 319 -0.18 -8.34 -19.32
N GLY A 320 1.01 -8.79 -18.94
CA GLY A 320 2.25 -8.00 -19.00
C GLY A 320 2.51 -7.10 -17.78
N VAL A 321 1.53 -6.92 -16.90
CA VAL A 321 1.73 -6.28 -15.59
C VAL A 321 2.16 -7.32 -14.56
N ARG A 322 2.86 -6.89 -13.51
CA ARG A 322 3.22 -7.77 -12.40
C ARG A 322 2.61 -7.28 -11.09
N GLY A 323 1.81 -8.14 -10.47
CA GLY A 323 1.31 -7.97 -9.10
C GLY A 323 1.83 -9.08 -8.20
N PHE A 324 2.44 -8.71 -7.09
CA PHE A 324 2.96 -9.62 -6.07
C PHE A 324 2.31 -9.32 -4.72
N TYR A 325 1.70 -10.33 -4.11
CA TYR A 325 1.26 -10.28 -2.73
C TYR A 325 2.02 -11.35 -1.92
N ARG A 326 2.74 -10.96 -0.87
CA ARG A 326 3.63 -11.91 -0.18
C ARG A 326 3.80 -11.64 1.31
N GLY A 327 4.15 -12.69 2.04
CA GLY A 327 4.50 -12.66 3.46
C GLY A 327 3.59 -13.53 4.32
N TRP A 328 3.18 -13.05 5.49
CA TRP A 328 2.31 -13.73 6.46
C TRP A 328 1.38 -12.73 7.15
N GLY A 329 0.29 -13.21 7.76
CA GLY A 329 -0.73 -12.39 8.40
C GLY A 329 -2.13 -12.78 7.94
N THR A 330 -3.12 -11.94 8.27
CA THR A 330 -4.51 -12.17 7.87
C THR A 330 -4.93 -11.17 6.81
N ASN A 331 -5.52 -11.68 5.73
CA ASN A 331 -6.28 -10.95 4.75
C ASN A 331 -7.76 -11.32 4.88
N ALA A 332 -8.52 -10.38 5.40
CA ALA A 332 -9.93 -10.46 5.68
C ALA A 332 -10.75 -9.48 4.81
N LEU A 333 -10.31 -9.18 3.59
CA LEU A 333 -11.15 -8.45 2.63
C LEU A 333 -12.37 -9.30 2.25
N GLY A 334 -13.56 -8.67 2.30
CA GLY A 334 -14.85 -9.35 2.10
C GLY A 334 -15.32 -9.44 0.65
N GLY A 335 -14.74 -8.65 -0.27
CA GLY A 335 -15.12 -8.64 -1.68
C GLY A 335 -14.59 -9.84 -2.47
N ALA A 336 -14.68 -9.75 -3.79
CA ALA A 336 -14.12 -10.77 -4.68
C ALA A 336 -12.59 -10.76 -4.60
N PHE A 337 -11.94 -11.92 -4.72
CA PHE A 337 -10.50 -12.02 -4.90
C PHE A 337 -10.20 -12.47 -6.34
N THR A 338 -9.71 -11.55 -7.16
CA THR A 338 -9.22 -11.83 -8.51
C THR A 338 -7.70 -12.07 -8.47
N MET A 339 -7.30 -13.30 -8.75
CA MET A 339 -5.91 -13.74 -8.70
C MET A 339 -5.35 -13.97 -10.10
N ASN A 340 -4.58 -13.01 -10.61
CA ASN A 340 -3.91 -13.09 -11.92
C ASN A 340 -2.40 -12.83 -11.83
N GLY A 341 -1.82 -12.84 -10.63
CA GLY A 341 -0.39 -12.58 -10.41
C GLY A 341 0.23 -13.62 -9.49
N LEU A 342 1.08 -13.21 -8.55
CA LEU A 342 1.74 -14.12 -7.62
C LEU A 342 1.36 -13.84 -6.17
N THR A 343 0.90 -14.89 -5.46
CA THR A 343 0.63 -14.83 -4.02
C THR A 343 1.54 -15.82 -3.31
N VAL A 344 2.36 -15.34 -2.36
CA VAL A 344 3.39 -16.13 -1.68
C VAL A 344 3.24 -16.06 -0.17
N ALA A 345 2.88 -17.18 0.46
CA ALA A 345 3.04 -17.34 1.90
C ALA A 345 4.54 -17.51 2.23
N ASP A 346 5.21 -16.46 2.69
CA ASP A 346 6.64 -16.45 2.99
C ASP A 346 6.85 -16.34 4.50
N GLY A 347 7.31 -17.41 5.15
CA GLY A 347 7.52 -17.44 6.60
C GLY A 347 8.77 -16.70 7.08
N ARG A 348 9.68 -16.32 6.16
CA ARG A 348 11.00 -15.74 6.48
C ARG A 348 11.79 -16.55 7.53
N GLY A 349 11.75 -17.88 7.41
CA GLY A 349 12.53 -18.80 8.24
C GLY A 349 11.83 -19.24 9.55
N ALA A 350 10.62 -18.75 9.81
CA ALA A 350 9.76 -19.16 10.92
C ALA A 350 8.43 -19.71 10.39
N ALA A 351 7.84 -20.65 11.14
CA ALA A 351 6.52 -21.20 10.82
C ALA A 351 5.46 -20.10 10.92
N ARG A 352 4.91 -19.66 9.79
CA ARG A 352 3.96 -18.55 9.73
C ARG A 352 2.93 -18.74 8.63
N ASP A 353 1.76 -18.20 8.88
CA ASP A 353 0.61 -18.36 8.00
C ASP A 353 0.28 -17.08 7.25
N LEU A 354 -0.01 -17.21 5.96
CA LEU A 354 -0.78 -16.25 5.20
C LEU A 354 -2.21 -16.78 5.07
N VAL A 355 -3.16 -16.12 5.73
CA VAL A 355 -4.57 -16.54 5.79
C VAL A 355 -5.43 -15.62 4.94
N ILE A 356 -6.09 -16.15 3.92
CA ILE A 356 -6.95 -15.42 2.99
C ILE A 356 -8.30 -16.14 2.88
N THR A 357 -9.21 -15.88 3.83
CA THR A 357 -10.42 -16.70 4.00
C THR A 357 -11.73 -15.95 3.87
N ASN A 358 -11.73 -14.61 3.85
CA ASN A 358 -12.95 -13.81 3.95
C ASN A 358 -13.56 -13.40 2.59
N TYR A 359 -12.92 -13.68 1.46
CA TYR A 359 -13.42 -13.23 0.16
C TYR A 359 -14.78 -13.85 -0.21
N SER A 360 -15.62 -13.12 -0.93
CA SER A 360 -16.94 -13.59 -1.36
C SER A 360 -16.84 -14.63 -2.48
N SER A 361 -15.95 -14.40 -3.45
CA SER A 361 -15.63 -15.31 -4.55
C SER A 361 -14.14 -15.26 -4.89
N LEU A 362 -13.63 -16.33 -5.50
CA LEU A 362 -12.31 -16.36 -6.12
C LEU A 362 -12.52 -16.32 -7.63
N ALA A 363 -11.68 -15.56 -8.33
CA ALA A 363 -11.71 -15.44 -9.78
C ALA A 363 -10.29 -15.34 -10.36
N ASN A 364 -10.16 -15.66 -11.63
CA ASN A 364 -8.98 -15.46 -12.45
C ASN A 364 -9.49 -15.12 -13.86
N SER A 365 -9.13 -13.94 -14.32
CA SER A 365 -9.60 -13.38 -15.60
C SER A 365 -8.52 -13.34 -16.67
N ILE A 366 -7.29 -13.68 -16.29
CA ILE A 366 -6.13 -13.67 -17.18
C ILE A 366 -5.57 -15.08 -17.21
N ALA A 367 -5.60 -15.70 -18.39
CA ALA A 367 -4.95 -16.97 -18.62
C ALA A 367 -3.45 -16.86 -18.28
N ASN A 368 -2.88 -17.92 -17.73
CA ASN A 368 -1.46 -17.95 -17.47
C ASN A 368 -0.69 -17.72 -18.77
N GLY A 369 0.13 -16.66 -18.79
CA GLY A 369 0.89 -16.26 -19.97
C GLY A 369 1.95 -17.29 -20.36
N THR A 370 2.83 -16.93 -21.30
CA THR A 370 3.88 -17.86 -21.79
C THR A 370 4.81 -18.39 -20.70
N THR A 371 5.05 -17.64 -19.63
CA THR A 371 5.83 -18.10 -18.47
C THR A 371 5.04 -19.04 -17.55
N GLN A 372 3.71 -18.97 -17.62
CA GLN A 372 2.74 -19.73 -16.82
C GLN A 372 2.95 -19.63 -15.29
N THR A 373 3.42 -18.48 -14.79
CA THR A 373 3.89 -18.34 -13.40
C THR A 373 2.85 -17.79 -12.40
N ASN A 374 1.65 -17.41 -12.83
CA ASN A 374 0.65 -16.88 -11.90
C ASN A 374 0.09 -18.02 -11.05
N GLY A 375 -0.06 -17.77 -9.75
CA GLY A 375 -0.57 -18.77 -8.82
C GLY A 375 -0.12 -18.57 -7.38
N TRP A 376 -0.12 -19.68 -6.66
CA TRP A 376 0.02 -19.76 -5.21
C TRP A 376 1.34 -20.40 -4.83
N PHE A 377 2.00 -19.85 -3.82
CA PHE A 377 3.30 -20.35 -3.38
C PHE A 377 3.39 -20.32 -1.86
N ALA A 378 4.19 -21.22 -1.31
CA ALA A 378 4.58 -21.22 0.09
C ALA A 378 6.09 -21.42 0.17
N ARG A 379 6.79 -20.55 0.91
CA ARG A 379 8.27 -20.50 0.97
C ARG A 379 8.75 -20.22 2.38
N ASN A 380 9.99 -20.63 2.68
CA ASN A 380 10.71 -20.31 3.92
C ASN A 380 9.89 -20.56 5.20
N LYS A 381 9.36 -21.77 5.36
CA LYS A 381 8.43 -22.17 6.44
C LYS A 381 7.10 -21.42 6.45
N GLY A 382 6.65 -20.91 5.31
CA GLY A 382 5.33 -20.33 5.14
C GLY A 382 4.24 -21.38 4.91
N ARG A 383 3.00 -21.04 5.28
CA ARG A 383 1.78 -21.79 4.96
C ARG A 383 0.72 -20.86 4.40
N LEU A 384 0.11 -21.22 3.27
CA LEU A 384 -1.02 -20.50 2.69
C LEU A 384 -2.33 -21.22 3.06
N VAL A 385 -3.27 -20.47 3.62
CA VAL A 385 -4.63 -20.94 3.96
C VAL A 385 -5.65 -20.13 3.18
N LEU A 386 -6.47 -20.80 2.36
CA LEU A 386 -7.56 -20.17 1.61
C LEU A 386 -8.92 -20.49 2.22
N LYS A 387 -9.96 -19.79 1.77
CA LYS A 387 -11.35 -20.02 2.18
C LYS A 387 -11.76 -21.49 1.97
N ARG A 388 -12.53 -22.03 2.92
CA ARG A 388 -13.14 -23.36 2.80
C ARG A 388 -14.07 -23.42 1.58
N ILE A 389 -14.00 -24.52 0.85
CA ILE A 389 -14.82 -24.77 -0.34
C ILE A 389 -16.03 -25.60 0.10
N PRO A 390 -17.27 -25.19 -0.21
CA PRO A 390 -18.44 -26.04 0.02
C PRO A 390 -18.29 -27.38 -0.69
N SER A 391 -18.67 -28.47 -0.03
CA SER A 391 -18.53 -29.82 -0.59
C SER A 391 -19.40 -29.98 -1.85
N ALA A 392 -18.81 -30.55 -2.91
CA ALA A 392 -19.48 -30.83 -4.17
C ALA A 392 -18.78 -31.99 -4.90
N THR A 393 -19.43 -32.56 -5.94
CA THR A 393 -18.83 -33.61 -6.77
C THR A 393 -17.54 -33.14 -7.46
N THR A 394 -17.42 -31.85 -7.75
CA THR A 394 -16.18 -31.23 -8.23
C THR A 394 -15.87 -30.01 -7.37
N MET A 395 -14.66 -29.97 -6.82
CA MET A 395 -14.17 -28.88 -5.99
C MET A 395 -12.86 -28.34 -6.58
N LEU A 396 -12.69 -27.02 -6.53
CA LEU A 396 -11.52 -26.32 -7.03
C LEU A 396 -10.89 -25.52 -5.90
N TRP A 397 -9.60 -25.70 -5.69
CA TRP A 397 -8.83 -24.95 -4.71
C TRP A 397 -7.82 -24.04 -5.42
N GLY A 398 -7.85 -22.76 -5.08
CA GLY A 398 -6.99 -21.75 -5.69
C GLY A 398 -7.36 -21.41 -7.15
N GLU A 399 -8.59 -21.73 -7.59
CA GLU A 399 -9.03 -21.57 -8.98
C GLU A 399 -10.57 -21.40 -9.03
N SER A 400 -11.09 -20.85 -10.12
CA SER A 400 -12.53 -20.65 -10.33
C SER A 400 -13.07 -21.18 -11.67
N GLY A 401 -12.19 -21.45 -12.63
CA GLY A 401 -12.55 -21.99 -13.95
C GLY A 401 -12.95 -23.47 -13.95
N SER A 402 -13.28 -24.03 -15.11
CA SER A 402 -13.58 -25.47 -15.25
C SER A 402 -12.36 -26.39 -15.06
N ASP A 403 -11.17 -25.80 -15.02
CA ASP A 403 -9.88 -26.48 -15.05
C ASP A 403 -8.81 -25.68 -14.28
N VAL A 404 -7.72 -26.33 -13.89
CA VAL A 404 -6.65 -25.72 -13.08
C VAL A 404 -5.56 -25.10 -13.94
N ASP A 405 -5.52 -23.77 -13.99
CA ASP A 405 -4.52 -23.02 -14.74
C ASP A 405 -3.47 -22.39 -13.82
N LEU A 406 -3.88 -21.88 -12.65
CA LEU A 406 -2.98 -21.26 -11.67
C LEU A 406 -2.01 -22.26 -11.04
N VAL A 407 -0.73 -21.85 -10.89
CA VAL A 407 0.31 -22.66 -10.26
C VAL A 407 -0.09 -23.02 -8.83
N ASN A 408 0.12 -24.28 -8.47
CA ASN A 408 -0.27 -24.94 -7.23
C ASN A 408 -1.79 -24.98 -6.94
N ALA A 409 -2.64 -24.65 -7.92
CA ALA A 409 -4.08 -24.91 -7.82
C ALA A 409 -4.39 -26.41 -7.97
N MET A 410 -5.57 -26.80 -7.50
CA MET A 410 -6.00 -28.20 -7.46
C MET A 410 -7.47 -28.37 -7.80
N LYS A 411 -7.80 -29.45 -8.51
CA LYS A 411 -9.15 -29.92 -8.80
C LYS A 411 -9.37 -31.28 -8.17
N ILE A 412 -10.47 -31.45 -7.46
CA ILE A 412 -10.89 -32.72 -6.87
C ILE A 412 -12.23 -33.12 -7.49
N VAL A 413 -12.30 -34.33 -8.03
CA VAL A 413 -13.54 -34.94 -8.53
C VAL A 413 -13.86 -36.16 -7.68
N LEU A 414 -14.98 -36.10 -6.95
CA LEU A 414 -15.43 -37.14 -6.03
C LEU A 414 -16.33 -38.15 -6.73
N THR A 415 -16.22 -39.42 -6.35
CA THR A 415 -17.10 -40.53 -6.73
C THR A 415 -17.71 -41.12 -5.46
N GLY A 416 -18.99 -41.50 -5.51
CA GLY A 416 -19.72 -41.95 -4.31
C GLY A 416 -19.88 -40.84 -3.27
N TYR A 417 -19.99 -39.59 -3.71
CA TYR A 417 -20.17 -38.42 -2.86
C TYR A 417 -21.49 -38.50 -2.07
N GLY A 418 -21.43 -38.20 -0.78
CA GLY A 418 -22.61 -38.06 0.08
C GLY A 418 -22.37 -37.13 1.27
N GLY A 419 -23.44 -36.50 1.76
CA GLY A 419 -23.40 -35.56 2.90
C GLY A 419 -23.35 -34.08 2.48
N SER A 420 -23.07 -33.20 3.44
CA SER A 420 -22.91 -31.77 3.23
C SER A 420 -21.84 -31.22 4.19
N GLY A 421 -20.99 -30.34 3.69
CA GLY A 421 -19.97 -29.72 4.51
C GLY A 421 -18.97 -28.93 3.70
N SER A 422 -17.69 -29.04 4.03
CA SER A 422 -16.65 -28.25 3.38
C SER A 422 -15.31 -28.93 3.32
N LEU A 423 -14.51 -28.53 2.34
CA LEU A 423 -13.10 -28.88 2.22
C LEU A 423 -12.25 -27.68 2.66
N GLN A 424 -11.37 -27.89 3.63
CA GLN A 424 -10.26 -26.98 3.91
C GLN A 424 -9.00 -27.52 3.25
N ALA A 425 -8.24 -26.63 2.61
CA ALA A 425 -6.97 -27.00 2.01
C ALA A 425 -5.94 -25.89 2.24
N SER A 426 -4.70 -26.30 2.50
CA SER A 426 -3.57 -25.42 2.75
C SER A 426 -2.35 -25.88 1.95
N LEU A 427 -1.56 -24.92 1.46
CA LEU A 427 -0.28 -25.16 0.76
C LEU A 427 0.87 -24.83 1.69
N TYR A 428 1.85 -25.73 1.79
CA TYR A 428 2.97 -25.64 2.70
C TYR A 428 4.30 -25.47 1.97
N ALA A 429 5.19 -24.65 2.54
CA ALA A 429 6.59 -24.71 2.20
C ALA A 429 7.16 -26.08 2.61
N SER A 430 8.08 -26.63 1.82
CA SER A 430 8.65 -27.95 2.08
C SER A 430 9.40 -28.07 3.41
N ASP A 431 9.85 -26.94 3.96
CA ASP A 431 10.57 -26.81 5.23
C ASP A 431 9.66 -26.39 6.41
N HIS A 432 8.35 -26.30 6.21
CA HIS A 432 7.40 -25.97 7.27
C HIS A 432 7.31 -27.13 8.30
N PRO A 433 7.38 -26.88 9.63
CA PRO A 433 7.50 -27.95 10.63
C PRO A 433 6.29 -28.89 10.74
N SER A 434 5.11 -28.46 10.30
CA SER A 434 3.92 -29.32 10.22
C SER A 434 3.94 -30.29 9.04
N VAL A 435 4.83 -30.11 8.07
CA VAL A 435 4.96 -31.06 6.95
C VAL A 435 5.53 -32.37 7.47
N PRO A 436 4.88 -33.53 7.21
CA PRO A 436 5.42 -34.81 7.60
C PRO A 436 6.84 -35.03 7.04
N PRO A 437 7.76 -35.59 7.85
CA PRO A 437 9.15 -35.76 7.43
C PRO A 437 9.25 -36.62 6.17
N TYR A 438 10.17 -36.27 5.28
CA TYR A 438 10.48 -37.00 4.05
C TYR A 438 11.98 -37.26 3.94
N ARG A 439 12.40 -38.11 2.99
CA ARG A 439 13.80 -38.52 2.84
C ARG A 439 14.72 -37.31 2.60
N PRO A 440 15.90 -37.24 3.25
CA PRO A 440 16.93 -36.26 2.88
C PRO A 440 17.28 -36.36 1.39
N GLY A 441 17.32 -35.23 0.70
CA GLY A 441 17.54 -35.16 -0.74
C GLY A 441 16.28 -35.36 -1.60
N ALA A 442 15.10 -35.58 -0.99
CA ALA A 442 13.84 -35.47 -1.72
C ALA A 442 13.62 -34.03 -2.22
N ALA A 443 12.89 -33.91 -3.31
CA ALA A 443 12.72 -32.66 -4.03
C ALA A 443 11.21 -32.34 -4.24
N PRO A 444 10.47 -31.99 -3.19
CA PRO A 444 9.07 -31.58 -3.33
C PRO A 444 8.96 -30.23 -4.05
N VAL A 445 7.99 -30.13 -4.96
CA VAL A 445 7.65 -28.89 -5.68
C VAL A 445 6.31 -28.29 -5.22
N GLY A 446 5.53 -29.05 -4.44
CA GLY A 446 4.32 -28.57 -3.76
C GLY A 446 3.85 -29.60 -2.73
N ILE A 447 3.31 -29.12 -1.60
CA ILE A 447 2.79 -29.94 -0.51
C ILE A 447 1.47 -29.36 -0.01
N TRP A 448 0.40 -30.15 -0.02
CA TRP A 448 -0.94 -29.77 0.40
C TRP A 448 -1.38 -30.59 1.60
N HIS A 449 -2.15 -29.97 2.50
CA HIS A 449 -2.95 -30.68 3.50
C HIS A 449 -4.43 -30.42 3.22
N LEU A 450 -5.20 -31.49 3.11
CA LEU A 450 -6.63 -31.47 2.79
C LEU A 450 -7.43 -32.05 3.95
N GLU A 451 -8.46 -31.33 4.38
CA GLU A 451 -9.34 -31.72 5.49
C GLU A 451 -10.79 -31.68 5.01
N ALA A 452 -11.41 -32.86 4.93
CA ALA A 452 -12.84 -32.99 4.67
C ALA A 452 -13.63 -32.87 5.98
N ASP A 453 -14.72 -32.09 5.95
CA ASP A 453 -15.59 -31.87 7.09
C ASP A 453 -17.05 -32.04 6.63
N GLY A 454 -17.80 -32.93 7.27
CA GLY A 454 -19.25 -33.14 7.01
C GLY A 454 -19.64 -33.93 5.76
N PHE A 455 -18.70 -34.36 4.91
CA PHE A 455 -19.00 -35.17 3.72
C PHE A 455 -18.15 -36.43 3.62
N THR A 456 -18.62 -37.38 2.82
CA THR A 456 -17.96 -38.65 2.53
C THR A 456 -17.86 -38.86 1.02
N PHE A 457 -16.96 -39.74 0.61
CA PHE A 457 -16.79 -40.16 -0.78
C PHE A 457 -16.20 -41.57 -0.81
N ALA A 458 -16.45 -42.33 -1.88
CA ALA A 458 -15.87 -43.65 -2.07
C ALA A 458 -14.46 -43.57 -2.67
N SER A 459 -14.29 -42.68 -3.66
CA SER A 459 -12.99 -42.39 -4.26
C SER A 459 -12.93 -40.97 -4.82
N ALA A 460 -11.74 -40.47 -5.08
CA ALA A 460 -11.52 -39.17 -5.67
C ALA A 460 -10.42 -39.22 -6.75
N ARG A 461 -10.54 -38.34 -7.74
CA ARG A 461 -9.45 -37.95 -8.63
C ARG A 461 -8.99 -36.56 -8.25
N VAL A 462 -7.71 -36.41 -7.92
CA VAL A 462 -7.10 -35.14 -7.54
C VAL A 462 -6.09 -34.75 -8.62
N SER A 463 -6.32 -33.61 -9.27
CA SER A 463 -5.43 -33.04 -10.29
C SER A 463 -4.76 -31.78 -9.75
N PHE A 464 -3.44 -31.68 -9.89
CA PHE A 464 -2.62 -30.57 -9.43
C PHE A 464 -2.01 -29.85 -10.62
N ARG A 465 -1.97 -28.52 -10.60
CA ARG A 465 -1.07 -27.72 -11.44
C ARG A 465 0.23 -27.51 -10.64
N TYR A 466 1.31 -28.18 -10.98
CA TYR A 466 2.55 -28.13 -10.17
C TYR A 466 3.40 -26.89 -10.46
N ASP A 467 4.31 -26.50 -9.56
CA ASP A 467 5.32 -25.47 -9.83
C ASP A 467 6.37 -25.98 -10.83
N HIS A 468 6.13 -25.72 -12.12
CA HIS A 468 6.99 -26.16 -13.21
C HIS A 468 8.33 -25.42 -13.25
N VAL A 469 8.39 -24.18 -12.73
CA VAL A 469 9.65 -23.45 -12.62
C VAL A 469 10.56 -24.13 -11.60
N GLN A 470 10.01 -24.50 -10.44
CA GLN A 470 10.76 -25.25 -9.42
C GLN A 470 11.12 -26.65 -9.91
N ALA A 471 10.22 -27.36 -10.60
CA ALA A 471 10.50 -28.69 -11.15
C ALA A 471 11.61 -28.66 -12.21
N ALA A 472 11.60 -27.66 -13.10
CA ALA A 472 12.64 -27.46 -14.10
C ALA A 472 13.98 -27.10 -13.46
N ALA A 473 13.98 -26.21 -12.46
CA ALA A 473 15.20 -25.83 -11.72
C ALA A 473 15.85 -27.03 -10.99
N LEU A 474 15.03 -28.01 -10.58
CA LEU A 474 15.49 -29.26 -9.96
C LEU A 474 15.80 -30.38 -10.97
N GLY A 475 15.48 -30.20 -12.26
CA GLY A 475 15.69 -31.21 -13.29
C GLY A 475 14.80 -32.45 -13.16
N ILE A 476 13.64 -32.33 -12.49
CA ILE A 476 12.78 -33.48 -12.14
C ILE A 476 11.43 -33.50 -12.86
N GLU A 477 11.15 -32.56 -13.77
CA GLU A 477 9.82 -32.43 -14.40
C GLU A 477 9.30 -33.72 -15.02
N ASN A 478 10.15 -34.47 -15.73
CA ASN A 478 9.79 -35.74 -16.39
C ASN A 478 9.68 -36.94 -15.45
N VAL A 479 10.02 -36.78 -14.17
CA VAL A 479 10.01 -37.85 -13.16
C VAL A 479 9.16 -37.49 -11.92
N LEU A 480 8.34 -36.44 -12.03
CA LEU A 480 7.40 -36.04 -10.98
C LEU A 480 6.40 -37.15 -10.67
N GLN A 481 6.13 -37.31 -9.38
CA GLN A 481 5.17 -38.26 -8.84
C GLN A 481 4.26 -37.57 -7.83
N VAL A 482 3.07 -38.14 -7.63
CA VAL A 482 2.18 -37.80 -6.51
C VAL A 482 2.48 -38.75 -5.36
N TYR A 483 2.62 -38.20 -4.17
CA TYR A 483 2.76 -38.93 -2.91
C TYR A 483 1.60 -38.56 -2.00
N ALA A 484 1.12 -39.53 -1.22
CA ALA A 484 0.21 -39.30 -0.11
C ALA A 484 0.88 -39.73 1.19
N HIS A 485 0.58 -39.05 2.29
CA HIS A 485 1.06 -39.48 3.59
C HIS A 485 0.01 -40.33 4.31
N THR A 486 0.39 -41.56 4.64
CA THR A 486 -0.47 -42.61 5.20
C THR A 486 0.11 -43.05 6.53
N GLY A 487 -0.35 -42.43 7.63
CA GLY A 487 -0.08 -42.94 8.98
C GLY A 487 1.40 -43.02 9.41
N GLY A 488 2.34 -42.39 8.71
CA GLY A 488 3.75 -42.32 9.13
C GLY A 488 4.78 -42.29 8.00
N THR A 489 4.38 -42.64 6.77
CA THR A 489 5.26 -42.62 5.59
C THR A 489 4.63 -41.85 4.43
N TRP A 490 5.48 -41.28 3.58
CA TRP A 490 5.10 -40.80 2.26
C TRP A 490 5.14 -41.98 1.29
N ASP A 491 3.95 -42.44 0.90
CA ASP A 491 3.81 -43.52 -0.05
C ASP A 491 3.61 -42.93 -1.44
N ARG A 492 4.34 -43.48 -2.42
CA ARG A 492 4.12 -43.16 -3.82
C ARG A 492 2.70 -43.62 -4.16
N TRP A 493 1.94 -42.76 -4.81
CA TRP A 493 0.61 -43.15 -5.27
C TRP A 493 0.75 -44.13 -6.45
N GLU A 494 0.67 -45.43 -6.17
CA GLU A 494 0.98 -46.51 -7.12
C GLU A 494 0.03 -46.55 -8.33
N SER A 495 -1.17 -45.95 -8.21
CA SER A 495 -2.10 -45.81 -9.34
C SER A 495 -1.71 -44.70 -10.32
N VAL A 496 -0.61 -43.98 -10.09
CA VAL A 496 -0.02 -43.07 -11.08
C VAL A 496 0.91 -43.90 -11.97
N THR A 497 0.31 -44.67 -12.88
CA THR A 497 0.97 -44.91 -14.16
C THR A 497 1.34 -43.54 -14.74
N LEU A 498 2.47 -43.43 -15.45
CA LEU A 498 2.95 -42.18 -16.08
C LEU A 498 1.87 -41.42 -16.88
N GLN A 499 0.75 -42.06 -17.21
CA GLN A 499 -0.49 -41.49 -17.75
C GLN A 499 -1.05 -40.29 -16.95
N GLY A 500 -0.66 -40.08 -15.70
CA GLY A 500 -1.12 -38.94 -14.91
C GLY A 500 -0.33 -37.64 -15.10
N LEU A 501 0.92 -37.68 -15.59
CA LEU A 501 1.79 -36.51 -15.74
C LEU A 501 1.62 -35.88 -17.14
N ASP A 502 1.24 -34.62 -17.17
CA ASP A 502 1.10 -33.80 -18.36
C ASP A 502 2.10 -32.63 -18.27
N THR A 503 3.23 -32.75 -18.96
CA THR A 503 4.28 -31.71 -19.00
C THR A 503 3.96 -30.58 -19.99
N VAL A 504 2.90 -30.68 -20.77
CA VAL A 504 2.44 -29.60 -21.67
C VAL A 504 1.58 -28.63 -20.88
N ASN A 505 0.55 -29.14 -20.20
CA ASN A 505 -0.33 -28.34 -19.36
C ASN A 505 0.18 -28.19 -17.91
N LYS A 506 1.34 -28.80 -17.62
CA LYS A 506 2.03 -28.77 -16.32
C LYS A 506 1.17 -29.30 -15.17
N ARG A 507 0.49 -30.41 -15.42
CA ARG A 507 -0.43 -31.05 -14.48
C ARG A 507 0.00 -32.45 -14.12
N ILE A 508 -0.42 -32.89 -12.95
CA ILE A 508 -0.29 -34.28 -12.52
C ILE A 508 -1.54 -34.69 -11.75
N ALA A 509 -2.01 -35.93 -11.92
CA ALA A 509 -3.21 -36.41 -11.25
C ALA A 509 -2.98 -37.73 -10.49
N ALA A 510 -3.69 -37.88 -9.37
CA ALA A 510 -3.88 -39.13 -8.64
C ALA A 510 -5.35 -39.55 -8.73
N SER A 511 -5.60 -40.84 -8.95
CA SER A 511 -6.95 -41.43 -9.05
C SER A 511 -7.18 -42.42 -7.92
N ASN A 512 -8.42 -42.79 -7.66
CA ASN A 512 -8.79 -43.74 -6.61
C ASN A 512 -8.34 -43.32 -5.19
N VAL A 513 -8.25 -42.02 -4.94
CA VAL A 513 -7.95 -41.47 -3.61
C VAL A 513 -9.12 -41.76 -2.68
N THR A 514 -8.89 -42.49 -1.59
CA THR A 514 -9.93 -42.89 -0.62
C THR A 514 -9.93 -42.06 0.65
N ALA A 515 -8.90 -41.24 0.87
CA ALA A 515 -8.79 -40.33 2.00
C ALA A 515 -8.17 -39.00 1.56
N LEU A 516 -8.69 -37.89 2.07
CA LEU A 516 -8.07 -36.57 1.91
C LEU A 516 -7.22 -36.30 3.16
N ALA A 517 -5.91 -36.10 2.95
CA ALA A 517 -4.94 -35.82 4.00
C ALA A 517 -3.78 -35.02 3.38
N TRP A 518 -2.53 -35.43 3.62
CA TRP A 518 -1.36 -34.81 3.01
C TRP A 518 -1.08 -35.38 1.63
N PHE A 519 -0.80 -34.48 0.69
CA PHE A 519 -0.34 -34.79 -0.66
C PHE A 519 0.93 -33.99 -0.95
N ALA A 520 1.83 -34.58 -1.72
CA ALA A 520 3.01 -33.89 -2.22
C ALA A 520 3.29 -34.26 -3.67
N ILE A 521 3.75 -33.28 -4.45
CA ILE A 521 4.30 -33.48 -5.79
C ILE A 521 5.81 -33.32 -5.69
N GLY A 522 6.56 -34.27 -6.24
CA GLY A 522 8.02 -34.19 -6.22
C GLY A 522 8.69 -35.47 -6.71
N HIS A 523 9.92 -35.68 -6.27
CA HIS A 523 10.73 -36.86 -6.58
C HIS A 523 11.43 -37.40 -5.33
N ASN A 524 11.45 -38.73 -5.17
CA ASN A 524 12.13 -39.47 -4.09
C ASN A 524 11.71 -39.12 -2.66
N LEU A 525 10.42 -38.84 -2.41
CA LEU A 525 9.88 -38.55 -1.07
C LEU A 525 9.89 -39.70 -0.03
N PRO A 526 9.81 -41.00 -0.38
CA PRO A 526 9.57 -42.05 0.62
C PRO A 526 10.64 -42.11 1.72
N VAL A 527 10.19 -42.11 2.98
CA VAL A 527 11.01 -42.45 4.13
C VAL A 527 10.88 -43.94 4.34
N PHE A 528 11.91 -44.72 4.02
CA PHE A 528 11.98 -46.07 4.56
C PHE A 528 12.23 -45.96 6.07
N GLN A 529 11.19 -46.13 6.88
CA GLN A 529 11.35 -46.54 8.28
C GLN A 529 11.73 -48.02 8.35
N GLY A 530 12.74 -48.44 7.58
CA GLY A 530 13.48 -49.63 7.96
C GLY A 530 14.15 -49.25 9.27
N ALA A 531 13.70 -49.82 10.39
CA ALA A 531 14.38 -49.70 11.67
C ALA A 531 15.86 -50.03 11.42
N VAL A 532 16.73 -49.02 11.45
CA VAL A 532 18.17 -49.26 11.49
C VAL A 532 18.43 -49.81 12.88
N PHE A 533 18.37 -51.13 13.00
CA PHE A 533 18.96 -51.81 14.14
C PHE A 533 20.46 -51.52 14.09
N MET A 534 20.92 -50.53 14.86
CA MET A 534 22.31 -50.45 15.24
C MET A 534 22.57 -51.63 16.20
N VAL A 535 22.98 -52.77 15.64
CA VAL A 535 23.63 -53.82 16.41
C VAL A 535 24.96 -53.22 16.87
N LYS A 536 25.08 -52.97 18.17
CA LYS A 536 26.35 -52.60 18.79
C LYS A 536 27.31 -53.78 18.79
#